data_AF-A0A947BHD5-F1
#
_entry.id   AF-A0A947BHD5-F1
#
_cell.length_a   1.000
_cell.length_b   1.000
_cell.length_c   1.000
_cell.angle_alpha   90.00
_cell.angle_beta   90.00
_cell.angle_gamma   90.00
#
_symmetry.space_group_name_H-M   'P 1'
#
loop_
_entity.id
_entity.type
_entity.pdbx_description
1 polymer ?
#
loop_
_entity_poly.entity_id
_entity_poly.type
_entity_poly.pdbx_seq_one_letter_code
_entity_poly.pdbx_strand_id
1 'polypeptide(L)'
;MRKPILLSGAALIAAGLFTAASAQDAAPENILSQAEKPEQPAKPASEAPQTVEEAFGDIRMQSGEVVQEVPSLEGIWTAEQVQQLIDFIPTLSAEGLRPEDYRLDALRALAAEGESEALNVLASETFVWLVEDLRDGRTPMESRRQWFVVDPDADRLPTWKLLEDALATGEITGTLTGLHPVHPDYAALREELATATDPARIKLIRANMDRWRWLPQDLGKQYLMTNVPEYMLRLTVNGRIIKSYRTVVGKPGRTATPQLAEMGEAVIFNPTWTVPQ
;
A
#
# COMPACT_ATOMS: atom_id res chain seq x y z
N MET A 1 -65.67 38.19 10.05
CA MET A 1 -66.17 39.56 9.81
C MET A 1 -65.08 40.56 10.17
N ARG A 2 -64.78 41.52 9.27
CA ARG A 2 -64.35 42.94 9.47
C ARG A 2 -63.63 43.28 10.79
N LYS A 3 -62.54 44.05 10.89
CA LYS A 3 -61.79 45.00 10.03
C LYS A 3 -60.62 45.57 10.93
N PRO A 4 -59.77 46.50 10.46
CA PRO A 4 -58.34 46.61 10.83
C PRO A 4 -57.92 47.96 11.50
N ILE A 5 -56.60 48.08 11.78
CA ILE A 5 -55.66 49.25 11.72
C ILE A 5 -55.99 50.56 12.49
N LEU A 6 -54.98 51.10 13.21
CA LEU A 6 -54.37 52.46 13.12
C LEU A 6 -53.47 52.71 14.38
N LEU A 7 -52.14 52.82 14.30
CA LEU A 7 -51.23 53.91 13.86
C LEU A 7 -51.04 55.09 14.85
N SER A 8 -49.78 55.31 15.26
CA SER A 8 -49.01 56.58 15.40
C SER A 8 -48.05 56.51 16.59
N GLY A 9 -46.85 57.09 16.62
CA GLY A 9 -46.14 58.00 15.70
C GLY A 9 -44.63 57.70 15.76
N ALA A 10 -43.82 58.08 14.77
CA ALA A 10 -43.35 59.42 14.41
C ALA A 10 -41.84 59.49 14.67
N ALA A 11 -41.11 59.77 13.58
CA ALA A 11 -39.67 59.70 13.43
C ALA A 11 -38.93 60.91 14.00
N LEU A 12 -37.62 60.75 14.25
CA LEU A 12 -36.64 61.80 14.00
C LEU A 12 -35.23 61.21 13.81
N ILE A 13 -34.70 61.46 12.61
CA ILE A 13 -33.33 61.20 12.18
C ILE A 13 -32.49 62.42 12.59
N ALA A 14 -31.32 62.19 13.19
CA ALA A 14 -30.23 63.16 13.22
C ALA A 14 -28.89 62.44 13.02
N ALA A 15 -28.18 62.83 11.98
CA ALA A 15 -26.85 62.36 11.62
C ALA A 15 -25.76 63.10 12.42
N GLY A 16 -24.64 62.44 12.72
CA GLY A 16 -23.48 63.06 13.36
C GLY A 16 -22.28 62.13 13.52
N LEU A 17 -21.45 62.09 12.48
CA LEU A 17 -19.98 61.91 12.41
C LEU A 17 -19.19 61.14 13.51
N PHE A 18 -18.50 60.10 13.03
CA PHE A 18 -17.18 59.56 13.41
C PHE A 18 -16.47 60.06 14.68
N THR A 19 -16.16 59.12 15.57
CA THR A 19 -14.81 58.96 16.13
C THR A 19 -14.39 57.50 16.04
N ALA A 20 -13.41 57.22 15.19
CA ALA A 20 -12.64 55.98 15.22
C ALA A 20 -11.49 56.17 16.22
N ALA A 21 -11.35 55.28 17.21
CA ALA A 21 -10.06 54.78 17.70
C ALA A 21 -10.24 53.84 18.91
N SER A 22 -9.41 52.79 18.91
CA SER A 22 -9.04 51.88 20.00
C SER A 22 -10.06 50.83 20.46
N ALA A 23 -10.06 49.70 19.77
CA ALA A 23 -10.22 48.37 20.38
C ALA A 23 -9.54 47.32 19.48
N GLN A 24 -8.23 47.47 19.28
CA GLN A 24 -7.36 46.36 18.86
C GLN A 24 -6.63 45.92 20.13
N ASP A 25 -7.03 44.75 20.64
CA ASP A 25 -6.18 43.72 21.28
C ASP A 25 -7.04 42.81 22.14
N ALA A 26 -7.73 41.88 21.48
CA ALA A 26 -8.17 40.65 22.12
C ALA A 26 -7.90 39.51 21.14
N ALA A 27 -6.89 38.70 21.43
CA ALA A 27 -6.63 37.45 20.73
C ALA A 27 -7.81 36.49 20.91
N PRO A 28 -8.13 35.61 19.95
CA PRO A 28 -9.27 34.72 20.06
C PRO A 28 -9.06 33.70 21.20
N GLU A 29 -10.04 33.57 22.09
CA GLU A 29 -10.04 32.55 23.14
C GLU A 29 -10.22 31.15 22.55
N ASN A 30 -9.38 30.22 23.02
CA ASN A 30 -9.41 28.82 22.63
C ASN A 30 -10.56 28.09 23.35
N ILE A 31 -11.54 27.62 22.59
CA ILE A 31 -12.77 26.94 23.07
C ILE A 31 -12.66 25.41 23.13
N LEU A 32 -11.45 24.85 23.01
CA LEU A 32 -11.23 23.41 23.22
C LEU A 32 -11.17 23.09 24.72
N SER A 33 -12.02 22.16 25.18
CA SER A 33 -11.90 21.57 26.52
C SER A 33 -10.51 20.95 26.67
N GLN A 34 -9.75 21.41 27.66
CA GLN A 34 -8.44 20.83 27.97
C GLN A 34 -8.66 19.37 28.38
N ALA A 35 -8.35 18.44 27.48
CA ALA A 35 -8.29 17.04 27.85
C ALA A 35 -7.11 16.87 28.82
N GLU A 36 -7.40 16.48 30.06
CA GLU A 36 -6.40 16.01 31.01
C GLU A 36 -5.60 14.88 30.35
N LYS A 37 -4.32 15.15 30.16
CA LYS A 37 -3.35 14.18 29.66
C LYS A 37 -3.22 13.07 30.70
N PRO A 38 -3.25 11.78 30.35
CA PRO A 38 -3.07 10.71 31.32
C PRO A 38 -1.74 10.91 32.05
N GLU A 39 -1.79 10.93 33.37
CA GLU A 39 -0.62 11.14 34.23
C GLU A 39 0.37 9.99 34.02
N GLN A 40 1.44 10.30 33.29
CA GLN A 40 2.55 9.39 33.09
C GLN A 40 3.35 9.36 34.40
N PRO A 41 3.69 8.19 34.97
CA PRO A 41 4.39 8.13 36.24
C PRO A 41 5.68 8.93 36.14
N ALA A 42 5.85 9.88 37.07
CA ALA A 42 6.96 10.81 37.08
C ALA A 42 8.30 10.06 36.98
N LYS A 43 9.01 10.25 35.86
CA LYS A 43 10.43 9.89 35.81
C LYS A 43 11.15 10.71 36.89
N PRO A 44 12.07 10.11 37.65
CA PRO A 44 12.86 10.87 38.61
C PRO A 44 13.54 12.03 37.87
N ALA A 45 13.49 13.22 38.45
CA ALA A 45 14.08 14.43 37.89
C ALA A 45 15.60 14.25 37.78
N SER A 46 16.06 13.82 36.62
CA SER A 46 17.43 14.04 36.19
C SER A 46 17.51 15.50 35.75
N GLU A 47 18.43 16.26 36.33
CA GLU A 47 18.72 17.63 35.88
C GLU A 47 18.94 17.64 34.38
N ALA A 48 18.31 18.59 33.69
CA ALA A 48 18.55 18.79 32.27
C ALA A 48 20.01 19.26 32.08
N PRO A 49 20.76 18.69 31.13
CA PRO A 49 22.15 19.09 30.90
C PRO A 49 22.21 20.59 30.59
N GLN A 50 23.08 21.32 31.30
CA GLN A 50 23.14 22.77 31.22
C GLN A 50 24.07 23.25 30.10
N THR A 51 24.80 22.34 29.48
CA THR A 51 25.74 22.62 28.39
C THR A 51 25.63 21.59 27.26
N VAL A 52 26.09 21.98 26.07
CA VAL A 52 26.15 21.09 24.90
C VAL A 52 27.06 19.88 25.19
N GLU A 53 28.22 20.07 25.82
CA GLU A 53 29.09 18.99 26.29
C GLU A 53 28.38 17.99 27.22
N GLU A 54 27.59 18.44 28.20
CA GLU A 54 26.85 17.56 29.11
C GLU A 54 25.69 16.83 28.42
N ALA A 55 25.07 17.45 27.41
CA ALA A 55 23.99 16.84 26.64
C ALA A 55 24.48 15.69 25.76
N PHE A 56 25.75 15.74 25.35
CA PHE A 56 26.38 14.72 24.53
C PHE A 56 27.27 13.75 25.31
N GLY A 57 27.67 14.03 26.55
CA GLY A 57 28.49 13.13 27.39
C GLY A 57 29.74 12.57 26.67
N ASP A 58 30.30 11.48 27.20
CA ASP A 58 31.31 10.66 26.50
C ASP A 58 30.62 9.86 25.36
N ILE A 59 30.15 10.50 24.29
CA ILE A 59 29.87 9.80 23.02
C ILE A 59 31.21 9.32 22.48
N ARG A 60 31.63 8.15 22.94
CA ARG A 60 32.71 7.40 22.31
C ARG A 60 32.12 6.81 21.04
N MET A 61 32.55 7.35 19.89
CA MET A 61 32.35 6.70 18.60
C MET A 61 32.93 5.29 18.69
N GLN A 62 32.06 4.30 18.91
CA GLN A 62 32.44 2.90 18.75
C GLN A 62 32.43 2.61 17.25
N SER A 63 33.59 2.77 16.61
CA SER A 63 33.80 2.25 15.26
C SER A 63 34.00 0.73 15.38
N GLY A 64 32.90 -0.01 15.46
CA GLY A 64 32.89 -1.45 15.20
C GLY A 64 32.71 -1.69 13.70
N GLU A 65 33.26 -2.79 13.20
CA GLU A 65 32.81 -3.31 11.92
C GLU A 65 31.34 -3.72 12.07
N VAL A 66 30.44 -2.99 11.41
CA VAL A 66 29.04 -3.43 11.28
C VAL A 66 29.04 -4.48 10.16
N VAL A 67 29.25 -5.74 10.53
CA VAL A 67 29.02 -6.86 9.61
C VAL A 67 27.52 -6.95 9.41
N GLN A 68 27.03 -6.47 8.26
CA GLN A 68 25.68 -6.78 7.84
C GLN A 68 25.65 -8.26 7.48
N GLU A 69 24.99 -9.07 8.29
CA GLU A 69 24.68 -10.46 7.91
C GLU A 69 23.81 -10.41 6.65
N VAL A 70 24.40 -10.82 5.52
CA VAL A 70 23.65 -10.97 4.27
C VAL A 70 22.81 -12.23 4.43
N PRO A 71 21.47 -12.13 4.42
CA PRO A 71 20.63 -13.30 4.62
C PRO A 71 20.81 -14.29 3.44
N SER A 72 20.90 -15.58 3.75
CA SER A 72 21.05 -16.61 2.73
C SER A 72 19.72 -16.85 2.01
N LEU A 73 19.76 -16.91 0.68
CA LEU A 73 18.63 -17.32 -0.17
C LEU A 73 18.62 -18.82 -0.46
N GLU A 74 19.40 -19.58 0.31
CA GLU A 74 19.50 -21.03 0.22
C GLU A 74 19.16 -21.63 1.58
N GLY A 75 18.43 -22.75 1.57
CA GLY A 75 18.07 -23.49 2.76
C GLY A 75 18.13 -24.99 2.54
N ILE A 76 18.02 -25.76 3.63
CA ILE A 76 17.95 -27.22 3.58
C ILE A 76 16.48 -27.63 3.44
N TRP A 77 16.18 -28.43 2.42
CA TRP A 77 14.83 -28.85 2.10
C TRP A 77 14.61 -30.32 2.42
N THR A 78 13.51 -30.62 3.08
CA THR A 78 13.01 -31.99 3.27
C THR A 78 12.27 -32.46 2.02
N ALA A 79 12.19 -33.79 1.83
CA ALA A 79 11.41 -34.37 0.73
C ALA A 79 9.95 -33.91 0.70
N GLU A 80 9.33 -33.68 1.87
CA GLU A 80 7.95 -33.20 1.99
C GLU A 80 7.79 -31.75 1.49
N GLN A 81 8.71 -30.86 1.88
CA GLN A 81 8.69 -29.46 1.43
C GLN A 81 8.91 -29.34 -0.09
N VAL A 82 9.82 -30.15 -0.64
CA VAL A 82 10.02 -30.22 -2.10
C VAL A 82 8.78 -30.72 -2.80
N GLN A 83 8.10 -31.74 -2.24
CA GLN A 83 6.86 -32.25 -2.80
C GLN A 83 5.76 -31.18 -2.83
N GLN A 84 5.61 -30.38 -1.77
CA GLN A 84 4.70 -29.24 -1.77
C GLN A 84 5.00 -28.25 -2.90
N LEU A 85 6.28 -27.97 -3.17
CA LEU A 85 6.69 -27.08 -4.27
C LEU A 85 6.32 -27.68 -5.65
N ILE A 86 6.61 -28.97 -5.84
CA ILE A 86 6.28 -29.71 -7.06
C ILE A 86 4.77 -29.72 -7.32
N ASP A 87 3.97 -29.86 -6.28
CA ASP A 87 2.50 -29.88 -6.37
C ASP A 87 1.91 -28.48 -6.54
N PHE A 88 2.59 -27.45 -6.03
CA PHE A 88 2.16 -26.06 -6.16
C PHE A 88 2.37 -25.51 -7.58
N ILE A 89 3.51 -25.80 -8.22
CA ILE A 89 3.87 -25.21 -9.53
C ILE A 89 2.78 -25.38 -10.61
N PRO A 90 2.12 -26.53 -10.78
CA PRO A 90 1.02 -26.67 -11.76
C PRO A 90 -0.16 -25.71 -11.51
N THR A 91 -0.43 -25.35 -10.25
CA THR A 91 -1.56 -24.48 -9.86
C THR A 91 -1.37 -23.03 -10.31
N LEU A 92 -0.13 -22.62 -10.59
CA LEU A 92 0.24 -21.27 -11.03
C LEU A 92 -0.44 -20.83 -12.33
N SER A 93 -0.88 -21.79 -13.15
CA SER A 93 -1.67 -21.50 -14.35
C SER A 93 -2.95 -20.73 -14.02
N ALA A 94 -3.57 -21.01 -12.87
CA ALA A 94 -4.75 -20.30 -12.38
C ALA A 94 -4.40 -18.86 -11.98
N GLU A 95 -3.18 -18.62 -11.52
CA GLU A 95 -2.68 -17.28 -11.16
C GLU A 95 -2.11 -16.53 -12.38
N GLY A 96 -2.33 -17.03 -13.60
CA GLY A 96 -1.86 -16.38 -14.82
C GLY A 96 -0.36 -16.48 -15.05
N LEU A 97 0.34 -17.28 -14.24
CA LEU A 97 1.75 -17.61 -14.39
C LEU A 97 1.91 -18.90 -15.23
N ARG A 98 3.15 -19.25 -15.56
CA ARG A 98 3.50 -20.32 -16.48
C ARG A 98 4.35 -21.37 -15.76
N PRO A 99 3.82 -22.57 -15.48
CA PRO A 99 4.55 -23.62 -14.77
C PRO A 99 5.91 -23.98 -15.40
N GLU A 100 6.02 -23.87 -16.72
CA GLU A 100 7.24 -24.14 -17.48
C GLU A 100 8.42 -23.23 -17.12
N ASP A 101 8.16 -22.06 -16.55
CA ASP A 101 9.21 -21.11 -16.17
C ASP A 101 9.95 -21.54 -14.87
N TYR A 102 9.42 -22.51 -14.11
CA TYR A 102 9.90 -22.90 -12.78
C TYR A 102 10.63 -24.25 -12.72
N ARG A 103 11.20 -24.71 -13.85
CA ARG A 103 12.09 -25.89 -13.93
C ARG A 103 11.54 -27.15 -13.23
N LEU A 104 10.23 -27.37 -13.30
CA LEU A 104 9.52 -28.45 -12.61
C LEU A 104 10.10 -29.85 -12.87
N ASP A 105 10.51 -30.14 -14.10
CA ASP A 105 11.06 -31.45 -14.46
C ASP A 105 12.42 -31.70 -13.79
N ALA A 106 13.25 -30.66 -13.66
CA ALA A 106 14.53 -30.75 -12.97
C ALA A 106 14.35 -30.95 -11.46
N LEU A 107 13.38 -30.25 -10.85
CA LEU A 107 13.00 -30.47 -9.45
C LEU A 107 12.56 -31.90 -9.19
N ARG A 108 11.70 -32.46 -10.06
CA ARG A 108 11.24 -33.85 -9.94
C ARG A 108 12.37 -34.86 -10.08
N ALA A 109 13.30 -34.64 -11.02
CA ALA A 109 14.44 -35.52 -11.22
C ALA A 109 15.33 -35.56 -9.97
N LEU A 110 15.70 -34.39 -9.43
CA LEU A 110 16.52 -34.30 -8.22
C LEU A 110 15.79 -34.85 -6.99
N ALA A 111 14.48 -34.60 -6.86
CA ALA A 111 13.68 -35.15 -5.76
C ALA A 111 13.65 -36.69 -5.77
N ALA A 112 13.72 -37.33 -6.95
CA ALA A 112 13.76 -38.79 -7.07
C ALA A 112 15.11 -39.39 -6.65
N GLU A 113 16.20 -38.62 -6.71
CA GLU A 113 17.53 -39.03 -6.24
C GLU A 113 17.68 -38.91 -4.72
N GLY A 114 16.83 -38.10 -4.08
CA GLY A 114 16.79 -37.87 -2.64
C GLY A 114 17.37 -36.51 -2.24
N GLU A 115 17.55 -36.31 -0.93
CA GLU A 115 18.08 -35.06 -0.39
C GLU A 115 19.53 -34.84 -0.85
N SER A 116 19.76 -33.71 -1.52
CA SER A 116 21.07 -33.34 -2.06
C SER A 116 21.26 -31.83 -2.02
N GLU A 117 22.52 -31.39 -2.06
CA GLU A 117 22.86 -29.97 -2.15
C GLU A 117 22.30 -29.33 -3.43
N ALA A 118 22.36 -30.05 -4.56
CA ALA A 118 21.77 -29.59 -5.81
C ALA A 118 20.24 -29.40 -5.72
N LEU A 119 19.55 -30.29 -5.00
CA LEU A 119 18.12 -30.15 -4.75
C LEU A 119 17.82 -28.92 -3.88
N ASN A 120 18.62 -28.69 -2.83
CA ASN A 120 18.47 -27.54 -1.95
C ASN A 120 18.64 -26.22 -2.70
N VAL A 121 19.65 -26.11 -3.55
CA VAL A 121 19.89 -24.92 -4.39
C VAL A 121 18.72 -24.70 -5.34
N LEU A 122 18.32 -25.73 -6.11
CA LEU A 122 17.25 -25.57 -7.10
C LEU A 122 15.89 -25.26 -6.46
N ALA A 123 15.56 -25.90 -5.33
CA ALA A 123 14.32 -25.65 -4.60
C ALA A 123 14.30 -24.22 -4.04
N SER A 124 15.42 -23.75 -3.49
CA SER A 124 15.53 -22.38 -2.97
C SER A 124 15.44 -21.34 -4.09
N GLU A 125 16.16 -21.52 -5.20
CA GLU A 125 16.05 -20.64 -6.39
C GLU A 125 14.61 -20.58 -6.91
N THR A 126 13.95 -21.74 -7.02
CA THR A 126 12.58 -21.81 -7.52
C THR A 126 11.62 -21.12 -6.58
N PHE A 127 11.78 -21.31 -5.27
CA PHE A 127 10.97 -20.62 -4.27
C PHE A 127 11.15 -19.10 -4.34
N VAL A 128 12.39 -18.61 -4.46
CA VAL A 128 12.70 -17.18 -4.61
C VAL A 128 11.98 -16.60 -5.83
N TRP A 129 12.09 -17.25 -6.99
CA TRP A 129 11.40 -16.80 -8.20
C TRP A 129 9.88 -16.80 -8.06
N LEU A 130 9.31 -17.79 -7.38
CA LEU A 130 7.88 -17.85 -7.11
C LEU A 130 7.43 -16.70 -6.21
N VAL A 131 8.18 -16.42 -5.14
CA VAL A 131 7.88 -15.30 -4.24
C VAL A 131 7.87 -13.98 -5.01
N GLU A 132 8.93 -13.71 -5.79
CA GLU A 132 9.04 -12.47 -6.56
C GLU A 132 7.91 -12.35 -7.59
N ASP A 133 7.62 -13.41 -8.36
CA ASP A 133 6.57 -13.38 -9.38
C ASP A 133 5.15 -13.28 -8.79
N LEU A 134 4.90 -13.92 -7.64
CA LEU A 134 3.58 -13.88 -6.98
C LEU A 134 3.34 -12.57 -6.25
N ARG A 135 4.36 -12.03 -5.59
CA ARG A 135 4.30 -10.77 -4.83
C ARG A 135 4.40 -9.55 -5.75
N ASP A 136 5.45 -9.45 -6.55
CA ASP A 136 5.82 -8.22 -7.27
C ASP A 136 5.31 -8.22 -8.73
N GLY A 137 4.95 -9.39 -9.24
CA GLY A 137 4.55 -9.59 -10.62
C GLY A 137 5.73 -9.74 -11.61
N ARG A 138 5.44 -10.30 -12.77
CA ARG A 138 6.44 -10.64 -13.80
C ARG A 138 6.94 -9.44 -14.60
N THR A 139 6.20 -8.33 -14.58
CA THR A 139 6.57 -7.14 -15.34
C THR A 139 7.53 -6.29 -14.53
N PRO A 140 8.79 -6.13 -14.99
CA PRO A 140 9.77 -5.36 -14.25
C PRO A 140 9.44 -3.87 -14.30
N MET A 141 9.93 -3.11 -13.31
CA MET A 141 9.55 -1.71 -13.09
C MET A 141 9.79 -0.83 -14.33
N GLU A 142 10.88 -1.01 -15.06
CA GLU A 142 11.21 -0.25 -16.27
C GLU A 142 10.19 -0.42 -17.41
N SER A 143 9.43 -1.52 -17.37
CA SER A 143 8.36 -1.79 -18.34
C SER A 143 7.00 -1.20 -17.91
N ARG A 144 6.87 -0.73 -16.66
CA ARG A 144 5.64 -0.15 -16.11
C ARG A 144 5.54 1.33 -16.52
N ARG A 145 4.62 1.65 -17.42
CA ARG A 145 4.47 3.01 -17.97
C ARG A 145 3.74 3.94 -17.00
N GLN A 146 4.37 5.09 -16.67
CA GLN A 146 3.80 6.12 -15.79
C GLN A 146 3.27 5.53 -14.47
N TRP A 147 4.01 4.57 -13.90
CA TRP A 147 3.69 3.92 -12.64
C TRP A 147 4.56 4.52 -11.55
N PHE A 148 3.92 5.16 -10.57
CA PHE A 148 4.56 5.85 -9.45
C PHE A 148 4.05 5.32 -8.10
N VAL A 149 3.32 4.20 -8.10
CA VAL A 149 2.94 3.52 -6.87
C VAL A 149 4.16 2.80 -6.31
N VAL A 150 4.49 3.11 -5.06
CA VAL A 150 5.50 2.38 -4.30
C VAL A 150 4.81 1.22 -3.61
N ASP A 151 5.32 0.02 -3.85
CA ASP A 151 4.88 -1.19 -3.18
C ASP A 151 5.83 -1.51 -2.01
N PRO A 152 5.38 -1.41 -0.75
CA PRO A 152 6.19 -1.72 0.42
C PRO A 152 6.25 -3.23 0.72
N ASP A 153 5.55 -4.07 -0.03
CA ASP A 153 5.39 -5.48 0.32
C ASP A 153 6.71 -6.24 0.20
N ALA A 154 7.60 -5.87 -0.72
CA ALA A 154 8.94 -6.45 -0.80
C ALA A 154 9.80 -6.16 0.44
N ASP A 155 9.63 -4.99 1.06
CA ASP A 155 10.34 -4.62 2.28
C ASP A 155 9.70 -5.26 3.53
N ARG A 156 8.37 -5.39 3.53
CA ARG A 156 7.59 -5.96 4.64
C ARG A 156 7.64 -7.49 4.69
N LEU A 157 7.68 -8.12 3.53
CA LEU A 157 7.69 -9.56 3.32
C LEU A 157 8.94 -9.94 2.51
N PRO A 158 10.16 -9.70 3.05
CA PRO A 158 11.37 -9.92 2.28
C PRO A 158 11.56 -11.40 1.96
N THR A 159 12.06 -11.69 0.76
CA THR A 159 12.06 -13.05 0.19
C THR A 159 12.84 -14.05 1.06
N TRP A 160 13.98 -13.63 1.62
CA TRP A 160 14.78 -14.48 2.51
C TRP A 160 14.01 -14.86 3.78
N LYS A 161 13.19 -13.96 4.32
CA LYS A 161 12.42 -14.20 5.54
C LYS A 161 11.26 -15.16 5.27
N LEU A 162 10.60 -15.00 4.13
CA LEU A 162 9.57 -15.94 3.67
C LEU A 162 10.15 -17.34 3.48
N LEU A 163 11.36 -17.46 2.91
CA LEU A 163 12.05 -18.74 2.77
C LEU A 163 12.38 -19.36 4.13
N GLU A 164 13.00 -18.58 5.03
CA GLU A 164 13.34 -19.01 6.40
C GLU A 164 12.09 -19.53 7.13
N ASP A 165 11.02 -18.74 7.14
CA ASP A 165 9.78 -19.07 7.86
C ASP A 165 9.08 -20.28 7.23
N ALA A 166 9.05 -20.39 5.90
CA ALA A 166 8.46 -21.53 5.20
C ALA A 166 9.22 -22.83 5.49
N LEU A 167 10.55 -22.79 5.53
CA LEU A 167 11.38 -23.95 5.87
C LEU A 167 11.28 -24.33 7.35
N ALA A 168 11.20 -23.34 8.25
CA ALA A 168 11.07 -23.58 9.69
C ALA A 168 9.70 -24.16 10.06
N THR A 169 8.63 -23.69 9.41
CA THR A 169 7.25 -24.14 9.66
C THR A 169 6.88 -25.39 8.87
N GLY A 170 7.54 -25.64 7.75
CA GLY A 170 7.15 -26.69 6.79
C GLY A 170 5.98 -26.30 5.89
N GLU A 171 5.49 -25.06 5.94
CA GLU A 171 4.31 -24.56 5.23
C GLU A 171 4.70 -23.82 3.94
N ILE A 172 5.15 -24.55 2.92
CA ILE A 172 5.59 -23.96 1.64
C ILE A 172 4.38 -23.45 0.85
N THR A 173 3.38 -24.31 0.64
CA THR A 173 2.18 -23.97 -0.12
C THR A 173 1.38 -22.84 0.54
N GLY A 174 1.26 -22.86 1.88
CA GLY A 174 0.59 -21.82 2.64
C GLY A 174 1.26 -20.46 2.48
N THR A 175 2.59 -20.42 2.59
CA THR A 175 3.38 -19.19 2.40
C THR A 175 3.20 -18.61 1.01
N LEU A 176 3.32 -19.43 -0.05
CA LEU A 176 3.18 -18.96 -1.43
C LEU A 176 1.75 -18.51 -1.76
N THR A 177 0.73 -19.24 -1.29
CA THR A 177 -0.68 -18.87 -1.49
C THR A 177 -1.03 -17.56 -0.78
N GLY A 178 -0.39 -17.28 0.35
CA GLY A 178 -0.57 -16.04 1.10
C GLY A 178 -0.08 -14.79 0.37
N LEU A 179 0.72 -14.93 -0.69
CA LEU A 179 1.23 -13.82 -1.49
C LEU A 179 0.24 -13.33 -2.57
N HIS A 180 -0.88 -14.01 -2.76
CA HIS A 180 -1.83 -13.65 -3.81
C HIS A 180 -2.59 -12.36 -3.43
N PRO A 181 -2.84 -11.44 -4.38
CA PRO A 181 -3.67 -10.27 -4.13
C PRO A 181 -5.07 -10.66 -3.63
N VAL A 182 -5.48 -10.11 -2.49
CA VAL A 182 -6.75 -10.44 -1.82
C VAL A 182 -7.96 -9.66 -2.37
N HIS A 183 -7.76 -8.80 -3.36
CA HIS A 183 -8.81 -7.90 -3.85
C HIS A 183 -9.89 -8.67 -4.66
N PRO A 184 -11.19 -8.34 -4.52
CA PRO A 184 -12.27 -9.02 -5.25
C PRO A 184 -12.11 -9.02 -6.78
N ASP A 185 -11.58 -7.92 -7.35
CA ASP A 185 -11.33 -7.83 -8.79
C ASP A 185 -10.24 -8.81 -9.25
N TYR A 186 -9.26 -9.14 -8.41
CA TYR A 186 -8.26 -10.17 -8.71
C TYR A 186 -8.91 -11.55 -8.76
N ALA A 187 -9.77 -11.87 -7.80
CA ALA A 187 -10.52 -13.12 -7.78
C ALA A 187 -11.41 -13.27 -9.05
N ALA A 188 -12.06 -12.18 -9.48
CA ALA A 188 -12.83 -12.17 -10.71
C ALA A 188 -11.96 -12.43 -11.96
N LEU A 189 -10.75 -11.87 -12.02
CA LEU A 189 -9.80 -12.14 -13.11
C LEU A 189 -9.37 -13.61 -13.14
N ARG A 190 -9.16 -14.23 -11.97
CA ARG A 190 -8.82 -15.65 -11.87
C ARG A 190 -9.95 -16.55 -12.36
N GLU A 191 -11.19 -16.26 -11.98
CA GLU A 191 -12.38 -16.98 -12.47
C GLU A 191 -12.55 -16.83 -13.99
N GLU A 192 -12.32 -15.62 -14.51
CA GLU A 192 -12.38 -15.36 -15.94
C GLU A 192 -11.29 -16.13 -16.70
N LEU A 193 -10.05 -16.14 -16.17
CA LEU A 193 -8.94 -16.86 -16.77
C LEU A 193 -9.23 -18.37 -16.91
N ALA A 194 -9.92 -18.97 -15.94
CA ALA A 194 -10.25 -20.38 -15.95
C ALA A 194 -11.20 -20.79 -17.10
N THR A 195 -11.96 -19.84 -17.65
CA THR A 195 -12.93 -20.10 -18.73
C THR A 195 -12.54 -19.48 -20.08
N ALA A 196 -11.53 -18.60 -20.09
CA ALA A 196 -11.08 -17.92 -21.28
C ALA A 196 -10.38 -18.88 -22.25
N THR A 197 -10.76 -18.83 -23.54
CA THR A 197 -10.18 -19.64 -24.61
C THR A 197 -9.43 -18.81 -25.65
N ASP A 198 -9.78 -17.53 -25.80
CA ASP A 198 -9.13 -16.63 -26.74
C ASP A 198 -7.73 -16.20 -26.23
N PRO A 199 -6.64 -16.47 -26.98
CA PRO A 199 -5.29 -16.09 -26.58
C PRO A 199 -5.11 -14.58 -26.33
N ALA A 200 -5.79 -13.73 -27.10
CA ALA A 200 -5.69 -12.28 -26.91
C ALA A 200 -6.35 -11.85 -25.59
N ARG A 201 -7.53 -12.40 -25.28
CA ARG A 201 -8.20 -12.21 -23.99
C ARG A 201 -7.37 -12.72 -22.82
N ILE A 202 -6.82 -13.92 -22.91
CA ILE A 202 -5.95 -14.51 -21.87
C ILE A 202 -4.76 -13.58 -21.58
N LYS A 203 -4.12 -13.04 -22.62
CA LYS A 203 -3.00 -12.09 -22.46
C LYS A 203 -3.43 -10.82 -21.72
N LEU A 204 -4.62 -10.29 -22.00
CA LEU A 204 -5.15 -9.12 -21.30
C LEU A 204 -5.46 -9.42 -19.82
N ILE A 205 -6.07 -10.57 -19.53
CA ILE A 205 -6.36 -11.00 -18.15
C ILE A 205 -5.07 -11.11 -17.36
N ARG A 206 -4.06 -11.84 -17.88
CA ARG A 206 -2.74 -11.98 -17.23
C ARG A 206 -2.07 -10.64 -16.97
N ALA A 207 -2.13 -9.71 -17.91
CA ALA A 207 -1.58 -8.36 -17.73
C ALA A 207 -2.31 -7.57 -16.62
N ASN A 208 -3.62 -7.74 -16.47
CA ASN A 208 -4.37 -7.10 -15.38
C ASN A 208 -4.14 -7.78 -14.03
N MET A 209 -3.97 -9.11 -14.00
CA MET A 209 -3.56 -9.83 -12.78
C MET A 209 -2.19 -9.34 -12.31
N ASP A 210 -1.25 -9.13 -13.23
CA ASP A 210 0.07 -8.59 -12.90
C ASP A 210 -0.01 -7.18 -12.33
N ARG A 211 -0.86 -6.30 -12.89
CA ARG A 211 -1.09 -4.95 -12.34
C ARG A 211 -1.61 -4.96 -10.90
N TRP A 212 -2.40 -5.95 -10.52
CA TRP A 212 -2.86 -6.10 -9.14
C TRP A 212 -1.74 -6.50 -8.19
N ARG A 213 -0.70 -7.20 -8.67
CA ARG A 213 0.51 -7.51 -7.89
C ARG A 213 1.41 -6.30 -7.70
N TRP A 214 1.32 -5.29 -8.56
CA TRP A 214 2.12 -4.06 -8.41
C TRP A 214 1.57 -3.11 -7.35
N LEU A 215 0.40 -3.42 -6.78
CA LEU A 215 -0.24 -2.65 -5.72
C LEU A 215 0.04 -3.32 -4.38
N PRO A 216 0.16 -2.55 -3.29
CA PRO A 216 0.23 -3.14 -1.95
C PRO A 216 -0.95 -4.06 -1.70
N GLN A 217 -0.71 -5.24 -1.14
CA GLN A 217 -1.75 -6.20 -0.77
C GLN A 217 -2.74 -5.60 0.24
N ASP A 218 -2.23 -4.81 1.20
CA ASP A 218 -3.05 -4.04 2.13
C ASP A 218 -3.14 -2.56 1.70
N LEU A 219 -4.26 -2.22 1.05
CA LEU A 219 -4.63 -0.84 0.71
C LEU A 219 -5.17 -0.04 1.90
N GLY A 220 -5.24 -0.66 3.09
CA GLY A 220 -5.79 -0.09 4.30
C GLY A 220 -7.31 -0.20 4.39
N LYS A 221 -7.85 0.23 5.54
CA LYS A 221 -9.29 0.13 5.84
C LYS A 221 -10.16 1.08 5.01
N GLN A 222 -9.60 2.18 4.53
CA GLN A 222 -10.34 3.21 3.79
C GLN A 222 -9.45 3.77 2.69
N TYR A 223 -9.91 3.69 1.45
CA TYR A 223 -9.18 4.22 0.30
C TYR A 223 -10.11 4.69 -0.81
N LEU A 224 -9.57 5.58 -1.64
CA LEU A 224 -10.18 6.06 -2.86
C LEU A 224 -9.40 5.49 -4.04
N MET A 225 -10.05 4.68 -4.88
CA MET A 225 -9.42 4.08 -6.05
C MET A 225 -10.05 4.63 -7.32
N THR A 226 -9.22 5.23 -8.19
CA THR A 226 -9.64 5.65 -9.53
C THR A 226 -9.17 4.63 -10.56
N ASN A 227 -10.13 3.94 -11.18
CA ASN A 227 -9.84 3.10 -12.33
C ASN A 227 -9.90 3.97 -13.60
N VAL A 228 -8.73 4.40 -14.07
CA VAL A 228 -8.57 5.32 -15.21
C VAL A 228 -9.25 4.82 -16.49
N PRO A 229 -9.03 3.57 -16.97
CA PRO A 229 -9.71 3.08 -18.17
C PRO A 229 -11.23 2.90 -18.00
N GLU A 230 -11.71 2.79 -16.76
CA GLU A 230 -13.14 2.66 -16.45
C GLU A 230 -13.85 4.01 -16.27
N TYR A 231 -13.12 5.11 -16.11
CA TYR A 231 -13.67 6.43 -15.75
C TYR A 231 -14.49 6.43 -14.45
N MET A 232 -14.09 5.59 -13.48
CA MET A 232 -14.78 5.43 -12.20
C MET A 232 -13.84 5.64 -11.01
N LEU A 233 -14.33 6.40 -10.02
CA LEU A 233 -13.75 6.54 -8.69
C LEU A 233 -14.61 5.77 -7.69
N ARG A 234 -14.01 4.94 -6.85
CA ARG A 234 -14.68 4.18 -5.79
C ARG A 234 -14.13 4.55 -4.42
N LEU A 235 -15.03 4.78 -3.47
CA LEU A 235 -14.71 4.86 -2.05
C LEU A 235 -14.94 3.50 -1.42
N THR A 236 -13.86 2.88 -0.96
CA THR A 236 -13.90 1.59 -0.28
C THR A 236 -13.67 1.78 1.22
N VAL A 237 -14.51 1.15 2.04
CA VAL A 237 -14.38 1.11 3.51
C VAL A 237 -14.52 -0.34 3.96
N ASN A 238 -13.53 -0.85 4.70
CA ASN A 238 -13.46 -2.22 5.19
C ASN A 238 -13.71 -3.25 4.07
N GLY A 239 -13.05 -3.07 2.93
CA GLY A 239 -13.19 -3.95 1.76
C GLY A 239 -14.51 -3.86 1.01
N ARG A 240 -15.40 -2.91 1.36
CA ARG A 240 -16.70 -2.71 0.68
C ARG A 240 -16.77 -1.35 -0.01
N ILE A 241 -17.21 -1.35 -1.26
CA ILE A 241 -17.46 -0.12 -2.02
C ILE A 241 -18.69 0.57 -1.44
N ILE A 242 -18.52 1.72 -0.81
CA ILE A 242 -19.59 2.51 -0.19
C ILE A 242 -20.20 3.48 -1.20
N LYS A 243 -19.37 4.04 -2.09
CA LYS A 243 -19.78 4.97 -3.14
C LYS A 243 -18.96 4.79 -4.40
N SER A 244 -19.60 5.06 -5.52
CA SER A 244 -18.99 5.07 -6.84
C SER A 244 -19.37 6.36 -7.56
N TYR A 245 -18.39 6.99 -8.20
CA TYR A 245 -18.54 8.25 -8.92
C TYR A 245 -17.93 8.10 -10.31
N ARG A 246 -18.56 8.72 -11.31
CA ARG A 246 -17.92 8.90 -12.62
C ARG A 246 -16.85 9.97 -12.47
N THR A 247 -15.67 9.71 -13.02
CA THR A 247 -14.56 10.66 -13.02
C THR A 247 -14.15 11.03 -14.44
N VAL A 248 -13.56 12.22 -14.59
CA VAL A 248 -12.98 12.67 -15.84
C VAL A 248 -11.47 12.58 -15.69
N VAL A 249 -10.83 11.83 -16.58
CA VAL A 249 -9.38 11.63 -16.58
C VAL A 249 -8.73 12.43 -17.71
N GLY A 250 -7.42 12.63 -17.57
CA GLY A 250 -6.61 13.31 -18.55
C GLY A 250 -6.51 12.58 -19.89
N LYS A 251 -6.35 13.34 -20.98
CA LYS A 251 -6.17 12.75 -22.33
C LYS A 251 -4.84 11.97 -22.41
N PRO A 252 -4.78 10.87 -23.16
CA PRO A 252 -3.54 10.15 -23.41
C PRO A 252 -2.40 11.06 -23.89
N GLY A 253 -1.17 10.80 -23.45
CA GLY A 253 0.01 11.61 -23.78
C GLY A 253 0.38 12.57 -22.65
N ARG A 254 0.64 13.84 -22.99
CA ARG A 254 1.21 14.83 -22.05
C ARG A 254 0.36 15.08 -20.79
N THR A 255 -0.97 14.98 -20.91
CA THR A 255 -1.91 15.28 -19.83
C THR A 255 -2.56 14.03 -19.24
N ALA A 256 -2.00 12.83 -19.47
CA ALA A 256 -2.57 11.60 -18.94
C ALA A 256 -2.55 11.64 -17.40
N THR A 257 -3.62 11.16 -16.76
CA THR A 257 -3.65 11.02 -15.31
C THR A 257 -2.55 10.03 -14.89
N PRO A 258 -1.58 10.44 -14.06
CA PRO A 258 -0.51 9.54 -13.61
C PRO A 258 -1.07 8.45 -12.71
N GLN A 259 -0.45 7.26 -12.73
CA GLN A 259 -0.80 6.17 -11.82
C GLN A 259 0.07 6.31 -10.56
N LEU A 260 -0.54 6.72 -9.46
CA LEU A 260 0.14 6.98 -8.18
C LEU A 260 -0.73 6.50 -7.01
N ALA A 261 -0.10 6.33 -5.85
CA ALA A 261 -0.77 6.06 -4.60
C ALA A 261 -0.25 7.05 -3.57
N GLU A 262 -1.13 7.89 -3.04
CA GLU A 262 -0.79 8.95 -2.10
C GLU A 262 -1.89 9.11 -1.05
N MET A 263 -1.52 9.67 0.10
CA MET A 263 -2.49 10.03 1.14
C MET A 263 -3.09 11.40 0.85
N GLY A 264 -4.42 11.50 0.88
CA GLY A 264 -5.11 12.79 0.76
C GLY A 264 -4.89 13.64 2.01
N GLU A 265 -4.25 14.79 1.86
CA GLU A 265 -3.90 15.66 3.00
C GLU A 265 -5.10 16.45 3.54
N ALA A 266 -5.91 17.01 2.65
CA ALA A 266 -7.02 17.87 3.02
C ALA A 266 -8.11 17.92 1.94
N VAL A 267 -9.34 18.25 2.36
CA VAL A 267 -10.44 18.61 1.47
C VAL A 267 -10.66 20.10 1.59
N ILE A 268 -10.43 20.84 0.51
CA ILE A 268 -10.59 22.30 0.47
C ILE A 268 -11.94 22.62 -0.15
N PHE A 269 -12.77 23.35 0.60
CA PHE A 269 -14.04 23.88 0.09
C PHE A 269 -13.79 25.24 -0.57
N ASN A 270 -14.36 25.44 -1.76
CA ASN A 270 -14.20 26.65 -2.57
C ASN A 270 -12.72 27.01 -2.86
N PRO A 271 -11.94 26.10 -3.48
CA PRO A 271 -10.54 26.36 -3.77
C PRO A 271 -10.38 27.46 -4.84
N THR A 272 -9.27 28.20 -4.78
CA THR A 272 -8.82 29.04 -5.89
C THR A 272 -8.19 28.17 -6.98
N TRP A 273 -8.40 28.49 -8.26
CA TRP A 273 -7.77 27.77 -9.37
C TRP A 273 -6.49 28.47 -9.84
N THR A 274 -5.33 27.90 -9.48
CA THR A 274 -4.03 28.32 -10.02
C THR A 274 -3.76 27.56 -11.31
N VAL A 275 -3.62 28.29 -12.43
CA VAL A 275 -3.39 27.68 -13.76
C VAL A 275 -1.97 27.09 -13.82
N PRO A 276 -1.81 25.80 -14.16
CA PRO A 276 -0.49 25.18 -14.30
C PRO A 276 0.28 25.75 -15.51
N GLN A 277 1.60 25.95 -15.35
CA GLN A 277 2.52 26.48 -16.38
C GLN A 277 3.00 25.40 -17.36
#